data_AF-A0A8J7DI03-F1
#
_entry.id   AF-A0A8J7DI03-F1
#
_cell.length_a   1.000
_cell.length_b   1.000
_cell.length_c   1.000
_cell.angle_alpha   90.00
_cell.angle_beta   90.00
_cell.angle_gamma   90.00
#
_symmetry.space_group_name_H-M   'P 1'
#
loop_
_entity.id
_entity.type
_entity.pdbx_description
1 polymer ?
#
loop_
_entity_poly.entity_id
_entity_poly.type
_entity_poly.pdbx_seq_one_letter_code
_entity_poly.pdbx_strand_id
1 'polypeptide(L)'
;MSQKSVSTIGTQSKAQLGEQIRNIADRLKQETEVQIKATSRILGAAAQISENHDRLINEVVDMVEEDLNKETQAYQKDIHTIDILKQQFKTLRDAKDHFKLKATSWESLAKKLNDSSSKKFIPETKPQSYQNIIEKFEHNGKNSEGLTVLLEADVAEMFPNAQAVNEALRFLIRVTKKNY
;
A
#
# COMPACT_ATOMS: atom_id res chain seq x y z
N MET A 1 93.04 6.99 -15.54
CA MET A 1 92.00 7.91 -15.02
C MET A 1 90.76 7.79 -15.90
N SER A 2 89.72 7.10 -15.45
CA SER A 2 88.41 7.10 -16.13
C SER A 2 87.34 7.04 -15.06
N GLN A 3 86.57 8.12 -14.94
CA GLN A 3 85.50 8.23 -13.97
C GLN A 3 84.29 7.40 -14.43
N LYS A 4 83.83 6.54 -13.54
CA LYS A 4 82.66 5.69 -13.70
C LYS A 4 81.43 6.51 -13.29
N SER A 5 80.65 6.94 -14.26
CA SER A 5 79.36 7.60 -14.06
C SER A 5 78.38 6.62 -13.40
N VAL A 6 77.93 6.98 -12.19
CA VAL A 6 76.94 6.26 -11.39
C VAL A 6 75.55 6.50 -11.96
N SER A 7 74.82 5.41 -12.23
CA SER A 7 73.44 5.39 -12.72
C SER A 7 72.44 6.04 -11.76
N THR A 8 71.66 7.01 -12.24
CA THR A 8 70.55 7.70 -11.55
C THR A 8 69.16 7.07 -11.79
N ILE A 9 69.09 5.86 -12.36
CA ILE A 9 67.84 5.26 -12.84
C ILE A 9 66.93 4.72 -11.71
N GLY A 10 67.47 4.41 -10.52
CA GLY A 10 66.72 3.77 -9.43
C GLY A 10 65.74 4.68 -8.67
N THR A 11 65.84 6.01 -8.80
CA THR A 11 65.07 6.96 -7.99
C THR A 11 63.75 7.39 -8.64
N GLN A 12 63.64 7.29 -9.98
CA GLN A 12 62.44 7.74 -10.71
C GLN A 12 61.24 6.80 -10.56
N SER A 13 61.44 5.47 -10.51
CA SER A 13 60.35 4.50 -10.39
C SER A 13 59.66 4.52 -9.02
N LYS A 14 60.41 4.78 -7.94
CA LYS A 14 59.85 4.94 -6.59
C LYS A 14 59.02 6.22 -6.46
N ALA A 15 59.45 7.32 -7.09
CA ALA A 15 58.69 8.56 -7.12
C ALA A 15 57.36 8.37 -7.85
N GLN A 16 57.36 7.65 -8.97
CA GLN A 16 56.17 7.34 -9.76
C GLN A 16 55.16 6.46 -9.01
N LEU A 17 55.63 5.48 -8.24
CA LEU A 17 54.76 4.61 -7.43
C LEU A 17 54.07 5.38 -6.30
N GLY A 18 54.78 6.30 -5.64
CA GLY A 18 54.21 7.15 -4.59
C GLY A 18 53.09 8.06 -5.10
N GLU A 19 53.25 8.58 -6.33
CA GLU A 19 52.23 9.39 -6.99
C GLU A 19 51.00 8.57 -7.38
N GLN A 20 51.20 7.34 -7.88
CA GLN A 20 50.09 6.40 -8.13
C GLN A 20 49.31 6.07 -6.86
N ILE A 21 50.00 5.80 -5.74
CA ILE A 21 49.35 5.53 -4.45
C ILE A 21 48.53 6.74 -3.99
N ARG A 22 49.06 7.95 -4.16
CA ARG A 22 48.37 9.19 -3.80
C ARG A 22 47.12 9.42 -4.65
N ASN A 23 47.23 9.23 -5.98
CA ASN A 23 46.09 9.32 -6.89
C ASN A 23 45.00 8.27 -6.58
N ILE A 24 45.38 7.04 -6.22
CA ILE A 24 44.43 6.00 -5.81
C ILE A 24 43.73 6.42 -4.52
N ALA A 25 44.47 6.94 -3.54
CA ALA A 25 43.90 7.41 -2.28
C ALA A 25 42.92 8.58 -2.48
N ASP A 26 43.28 9.56 -3.31
CA ASP A 26 42.43 10.71 -3.62
C ASP A 26 41.15 10.28 -4.34
N ARG A 27 41.25 9.34 -5.28
CA ARG A 27 40.09 8.79 -5.99
C ARG A 27 39.18 8.00 -5.05
N LEU A 28 39.74 7.12 -4.21
CA LEU A 28 38.95 6.37 -3.22
C LEU A 28 38.21 7.31 -2.27
N LYS A 29 38.87 8.39 -1.83
CA LYS A 29 38.24 9.41 -0.99
C LYS A 29 37.04 10.06 -1.70
N GLN A 30 37.21 10.50 -2.95
CA GLN A 30 36.11 11.07 -3.73
C GLN A 30 34.94 10.09 -3.93
N GLU A 31 35.22 8.83 -4.26
CA GLU A 31 34.20 7.79 -4.40
C GLU A 31 33.42 7.60 -3.10
N THR A 32 34.11 7.57 -1.94
CA THR A 32 33.43 7.45 -0.64
C THR A 32 32.57 8.67 -0.30
N GLU A 33 33.01 9.89 -0.62
CA GLU A 33 32.21 11.10 -0.40
C GLU A 33 30.93 11.08 -1.25
N VAL A 34 31.04 10.64 -2.51
CA VAL A 34 29.87 10.47 -3.40
C VAL A 34 28.93 9.40 -2.85
N GLN A 35 29.44 8.26 -2.39
CA GLN A 35 28.62 7.21 -1.79
C GLN A 35 27.90 7.68 -0.52
N ILE A 36 28.60 8.37 0.38
CA ILE A 36 28.00 8.92 1.60
C ILE A 36 26.86 9.88 1.25
N LYS A 37 27.06 10.73 0.23
CA LYS A 37 26.05 11.68 -0.25
C LYS A 37 24.86 10.99 -0.92
N ALA A 38 25.09 9.93 -1.70
CA ALA A 38 24.02 9.15 -2.32
C ALA A 38 23.19 8.44 -1.24
N THR A 39 23.85 7.76 -0.30
CA THR A 39 23.20 7.03 0.80
C THR A 39 22.39 7.95 1.69
N SER A 40 22.90 9.15 2.03
CA SER A 40 22.15 10.12 2.84
C SER A 40 20.90 10.63 2.14
N ARG A 41 20.95 10.83 0.82
CA ARG A 41 19.78 11.20 0.00
C ARG A 41 18.76 10.07 -0.05
N ILE A 42 19.19 8.83 -0.26
CA ILE A 42 18.32 7.65 -0.25
C ILE A 42 17.64 7.51 1.12
N LEU A 43 18.40 7.65 2.21
CA LEU A 43 17.86 7.59 3.56
C LEU A 43 16.83 8.70 3.84
N GLY A 44 17.11 9.92 3.39
CA GLY A 44 16.16 11.03 3.51
C GLY A 44 14.86 10.79 2.73
N ALA A 45 14.96 10.30 1.49
CA ALA A 45 13.80 9.93 0.70
C ALA A 45 13.00 8.77 1.35
N ALA A 46 13.70 7.76 1.88
CA ALA A 46 13.07 6.65 2.59
C ALA A 46 12.33 7.12 3.85
N ALA A 47 12.89 8.06 4.61
CA ALA A 47 12.24 8.65 5.77
C ALA A 47 10.94 9.38 5.37
N GLN A 48 11.00 10.18 4.29
CA GLN A 48 9.82 10.89 3.77
C GLN A 48 8.74 9.91 3.26
N ILE A 49 9.14 8.82 2.60
CA ILE A 49 8.21 7.77 2.15
C ILE A 49 7.55 7.09 3.37
N SER A 50 8.30 6.82 4.43
CA SER A 50 7.75 6.25 5.66
C SER A 50 6.70 7.17 6.28
N GLU A 51 7.00 8.46 6.40
CA GLU A 51 6.05 9.45 6.93
C GLU A 51 4.77 9.54 6.09
N ASN A 52 4.92 9.54 4.76
CA ASN A 52 3.77 9.50 3.85
C ASN A 52 2.95 8.21 4.00
N HIS A 53 3.61 7.06 4.17
CA HIS A 53 2.92 5.79 4.37
C HIS A 53 2.16 5.78 5.69
N ASP A 54 2.74 6.26 6.78
CA ASP A 54 2.05 6.35 8.08
C ASP A 54 0.81 7.26 7.97
N ARG A 55 0.92 8.37 7.23
CA ARG A 55 -0.23 9.24 6.96
C ARG A 55 -1.32 8.54 6.12
N LEU A 56 -0.94 7.86 5.04
CA LEU A 56 -1.89 7.13 4.19
C LEU A 56 -2.59 6.01 4.96
N ILE A 57 -1.86 5.31 5.83
CA ILE A 57 -2.43 4.28 6.70
C ILE A 57 -3.50 4.90 7.58
N ASN A 58 -3.20 6.01 8.25
CA ASN A 58 -4.17 6.68 9.13
C ASN A 58 -5.40 7.17 8.35
N GLU A 59 -5.21 7.80 7.19
CA GLU A 59 -6.34 8.29 6.37
C GLU A 59 -7.23 7.15 5.85
N VAL A 60 -6.63 6.04 5.42
CA VAL A 60 -7.40 4.86 4.99
C VAL A 60 -8.10 4.21 6.18
N VAL A 61 -7.46 4.17 7.35
CA VAL A 61 -8.10 3.66 8.58
C VAL A 61 -9.30 4.52 8.94
N ASP A 62 -9.15 5.85 8.98
CA ASP A 62 -10.26 6.77 9.28
C ASP A 62 -11.41 6.59 8.28
N MET A 63 -11.12 6.49 6.98
CA MET A 63 -12.14 6.31 5.95
C MET A 63 -12.85 4.95 6.07
N VAL A 64 -12.12 3.88 6.34
CA VAL A 64 -12.68 2.53 6.54
C VAL A 64 -13.51 2.48 7.83
N GLU A 65 -13.04 3.10 8.91
CA GLU A 65 -13.79 3.20 10.16
C GLU A 65 -15.07 4.03 9.99
N GLU A 66 -15.01 5.14 9.26
CA GLU A 66 -16.19 5.93 8.92
C GLU A 66 -17.20 5.12 8.12
N ASP A 67 -16.76 4.36 7.11
CA ASP A 67 -17.65 3.54 6.29
C ASP A 67 -18.24 2.37 7.08
N LEU A 68 -17.45 1.70 7.92
CA LEU A 68 -17.96 0.70 8.86
C LEU A 68 -18.95 1.29 9.85
N ASN A 69 -18.73 2.51 10.33
CA ASN A 69 -19.65 3.20 11.23
C ASN A 69 -20.94 3.61 10.51
N LYS A 70 -20.87 4.07 9.25
CA LYS A 70 -22.06 4.34 8.42
C LYS A 70 -22.86 3.05 8.18
N GLU A 71 -22.18 1.96 7.86
CA GLU A 71 -22.81 0.64 7.74
C GLU A 71 -23.45 0.21 9.07
N THR A 72 -22.73 0.30 10.19
CA THR A 72 -23.25 -0.05 11.52
C THR A 72 -24.45 0.79 11.92
N GLN A 73 -24.44 2.10 11.62
CA GLN A 73 -25.60 2.97 11.86
C GLN A 73 -26.77 2.63 10.91
N ALA A 74 -26.50 2.25 9.66
CA ALA A 74 -27.53 1.75 8.76
C ALA A 74 -28.13 0.44 9.27
N TYR A 75 -27.32 -0.50 9.77
CA TYR A 75 -27.77 -1.74 10.40
C TYR A 75 -28.58 -1.48 11.67
N GLN A 76 -28.17 -0.55 12.54
CA GLN A 76 -28.90 -0.22 13.76
C GLN A 76 -30.25 0.47 13.50
N LYS A 77 -30.37 1.23 12.40
CA LYS A 77 -31.62 1.89 12.01
C LYS A 77 -32.72 0.90 11.61
N ASP A 78 -32.33 -0.30 11.17
CA ASP A 78 -33.23 -1.34 10.68
C ASP A 78 -33.50 -2.46 11.70
N ILE A 79 -32.90 -2.41 12.91
CA ILE A 79 -33.24 -3.35 13.98
C ILE A 79 -34.55 -2.88 14.62
N HIS A 80 -35.65 -3.48 14.15
CA HIS A 80 -36.96 -3.27 14.75
C HIS A 80 -37.07 -4.10 16.03
N THR A 81 -36.63 -3.52 17.16
CA THR A 81 -36.90 -4.07 18.49
C THR A 81 -38.39 -3.93 18.82
N ILE A 82 -38.92 -4.87 19.59
CA ILE A 82 -40.34 -4.94 19.98
C ILE A 82 -40.83 -3.61 20.57
N ASP A 83 -39.98 -2.94 21.35
CA ASP A 83 -40.33 -1.68 22.01
C ASP A 83 -40.49 -0.52 21.03
N ILE A 84 -39.64 -0.45 19.99
CA ILE A 84 -39.73 0.56 18.92
C ILE A 84 -41.02 0.35 18.12
N LEU A 85 -41.36 -0.90 17.81
CA LEU A 85 -42.58 -1.24 17.09
C LEU A 85 -43.85 -0.90 17.89
N LYS A 86 -43.84 -1.15 19.20
CA LYS A 86 -44.95 -0.78 20.10
C LYS A 86 -45.05 0.74 20.32
N GLN A 87 -43.94 1.47 20.23
CA GLN A 87 -43.94 2.92 20.29
C GLN A 87 -44.50 3.55 19.01
N GLN A 88 -44.19 2.98 17.84
CA GLN A 88 -44.68 3.46 16.54
C GLN A 88 -46.14 3.05 16.26
N PHE A 89 -46.56 1.87 16.70
CA PHE A 89 -47.90 1.34 16.46
C PHE A 89 -48.58 0.92 17.76
N LYS A 90 -49.75 1.50 18.03
CA LYS A 90 -50.52 1.24 19.26
C LYS A 90 -51.09 -0.19 19.30
N THR A 91 -51.32 -0.82 18.15
CA THR A 91 -51.81 -2.19 18.07
C THR A 91 -51.02 -3.03 17.07
N LEU A 92 -50.98 -4.35 17.31
CA LEU A 92 -50.34 -5.31 16.40
C LEU A 92 -51.04 -5.34 15.03
N ARG A 93 -52.36 -5.07 15.01
CA ARG A 93 -53.15 -5.06 13.78
C ARG A 93 -52.72 -3.92 12.86
N ASP A 94 -52.53 -2.72 13.41
CA ASP A 94 -52.08 -1.55 12.65
C ASP A 94 -50.68 -1.75 12.07
N ALA A 95 -49.76 -2.31 12.87
CA ALA A 95 -48.42 -2.63 12.40
C ALA A 95 -48.44 -3.67 11.28
N LYS A 96 -49.25 -4.72 11.41
CA LYS A 96 -49.39 -5.76 10.37
C LYS A 96 -49.92 -5.21 9.07
N ASP A 97 -50.90 -4.30 9.11
CA ASP A 97 -51.48 -3.68 7.93
C ASP A 97 -50.48 -2.72 7.26
N HIS A 98 -49.68 -1.99 8.05
CA HIS A 98 -48.63 -1.11 7.54
C HIS A 98 -47.52 -1.87 6.79
N PHE A 99 -46.97 -2.91 7.41
CA PHE A 99 -45.90 -3.72 6.79
C PHE A 99 -46.43 -4.79 5.82
N LYS A 100 -47.75 -5.01 5.78
CA LYS A 100 -48.42 -6.06 4.99
C LYS A 100 -47.85 -7.46 5.29
N LEU A 101 -47.41 -7.70 6.53
CA LEU A 101 -46.83 -8.96 6.98
C LEU A 101 -47.76 -9.72 7.91
N LYS A 102 -47.83 -11.04 7.72
CA LYS A 102 -48.57 -11.94 8.62
C LYS A 102 -47.70 -12.30 9.82
N ALA A 103 -48.09 -11.82 10.99
CA ALA A 103 -47.51 -12.19 12.29
C ALA A 103 -48.61 -12.50 13.31
N THR A 104 -48.32 -13.43 14.21
CA THR A 104 -49.18 -13.85 15.34
C THR A 104 -48.78 -13.17 16.65
N SER A 105 -47.58 -12.60 16.72
CA SER A 105 -47.05 -11.91 17.89
C SER A 105 -46.10 -10.78 17.48
N TRP A 106 -45.78 -9.87 18.40
CA TRP A 106 -44.83 -8.78 18.15
C TRP A 106 -43.41 -9.30 17.91
N GLU A 107 -43.02 -10.37 18.59
CA GLU A 107 -41.72 -11.05 18.41
C GLU A 107 -41.63 -11.62 17.00
N SER A 108 -42.71 -12.24 16.51
CA SER A 108 -42.79 -12.81 15.16
C SER A 108 -42.75 -11.72 14.08
N LEU A 109 -43.34 -10.55 14.35
CA LEU A 109 -43.31 -9.41 13.45
C LEU A 109 -41.91 -8.78 13.40
N ALA A 110 -41.31 -8.51 14.55
CA ALA A 110 -39.94 -7.99 14.69
C ALA A 110 -38.93 -8.90 13.99
N LYS A 111 -39.00 -10.21 14.27
CA LYS A 111 -38.14 -11.20 13.62
C LYS A 111 -38.32 -11.20 12.10
N LYS A 112 -39.56 -11.20 11.60
CA LYS A 112 -39.82 -11.14 10.15
C LYS A 112 -39.32 -9.86 9.50
N LEU A 113 -39.42 -8.72 10.19
CA LEU A 113 -38.90 -7.45 9.69
C LEU A 113 -37.37 -7.47 9.62
N ASN A 114 -36.70 -7.94 10.67
CA ASN A 114 -35.24 -8.10 10.71
C ASN A 114 -34.74 -9.14 9.70
N ASP A 115 -35.47 -10.24 9.51
CA ASP A 115 -35.20 -11.28 8.49
C ASP A 115 -35.43 -10.74 7.07
N SER A 116 -36.43 -9.87 6.87
CA SER A 116 -36.72 -9.26 5.58
C SER A 116 -35.77 -8.12 5.22
N SER A 117 -35.25 -7.40 6.23
CA SER A 117 -34.22 -6.38 6.06
C SER A 117 -32.86 -7.01 5.72
N SER A 118 -32.48 -8.07 6.44
CA SER A 118 -31.24 -8.82 6.16
C SER A 118 -31.23 -9.52 4.80
N LYS A 119 -32.40 -9.85 4.22
CA LYS A 119 -32.49 -10.46 2.88
C LYS A 119 -32.28 -9.48 1.73
N LYS A 120 -32.28 -8.15 1.96
CA LYS A 120 -32.08 -7.16 0.89
C LYS A 120 -30.61 -6.90 0.55
N PHE A 121 -29.68 -7.39 1.36
CA PHE A 121 -28.26 -7.43 1.02
C PHE A 121 -27.69 -8.78 1.40
N ILE A 122 -27.69 -9.70 0.43
CA ILE A 122 -26.57 -10.64 0.33
C ILE A 122 -25.48 -9.84 -0.37
N PRO A 123 -24.48 -9.26 0.31
CA PRO A 123 -23.20 -9.12 -0.36
C PRO A 123 -22.74 -10.55 -0.60
N GLU A 124 -22.66 -10.95 -1.86
CA GLU A 124 -22.10 -12.23 -2.28
C GLU A 124 -20.58 -12.19 -1.98
N THR A 125 -20.20 -12.19 -0.71
CA THR A 125 -18.82 -12.39 -0.26
C THR A 125 -18.56 -13.89 -0.29
N LYS A 126 -18.37 -14.41 -1.50
CA LYS A 126 -17.42 -15.52 -1.66
C LYS A 126 -16.11 -15.10 -0.98
N PRO A 127 -15.38 -16.00 -0.30
CA PRO A 127 -13.97 -15.76 0.00
C PRO A 127 -13.19 -15.89 -1.32
N GLN A 128 -13.37 -14.92 -2.22
CA GLN A 128 -12.57 -14.77 -3.41
C GLN A 128 -11.25 -14.15 -2.97
N SER A 129 -10.34 -15.07 -2.62
CA SER A 129 -8.95 -15.06 -3.09
C SER A 129 -8.53 -13.75 -3.75
N TYR A 130 -7.52 -13.11 -3.15
CA TYR A 130 -6.76 -11.97 -3.64
C TYR A 130 -6.11 -12.24 -5.02
N GLN A 131 -6.92 -12.41 -6.07
CA GLN A 131 -6.45 -12.65 -7.43
C GLN A 131 -7.27 -11.93 -8.52
N ASN A 132 -8.38 -11.26 -8.19
CA ASN A 132 -9.24 -10.60 -9.17
C ASN A 132 -9.16 -9.05 -9.21
N ILE A 133 -8.01 -8.45 -8.88
CA ILE A 133 -7.82 -6.99 -9.07
C ILE A 133 -7.22 -6.66 -10.45
N ILE A 134 -6.82 -7.64 -11.26
CA ILE A 134 -6.08 -7.35 -12.52
C ILE A 134 -6.94 -7.40 -13.80
N GLU A 135 -8.20 -7.88 -13.77
CA GLU A 135 -8.90 -8.21 -15.04
C GLU A 135 -10.21 -7.45 -15.32
N LYS A 136 -10.40 -6.24 -14.75
CA LYS A 136 -11.59 -5.41 -15.03
C LYS A 136 -11.34 -3.90 -15.12
N PHE A 137 -10.30 -3.48 -15.85
CA PHE A 137 -10.13 -2.08 -16.24
C PHE A 137 -9.80 -1.91 -17.73
N GLU A 138 -10.53 -2.62 -18.60
CA GLU A 138 -10.65 -2.21 -19.99
C GLU A 138 -12.07 -1.71 -20.27
N HIS A 139 -12.12 -0.45 -20.71
CA HIS A 139 -13.28 0.30 -21.22
C HIS A 139 -14.27 0.87 -20.20
N ASN A 140 -13.89 1.99 -19.59
CA ASN A 140 -14.74 3.19 -19.67
C ASN A 140 -13.89 4.45 -19.58
N GLY A 141 -13.80 5.18 -20.69
CA GLY A 141 -13.10 6.45 -20.74
C GLY A 141 -13.89 7.51 -19.98
N LYS A 142 -13.41 7.87 -18.79
CA LYS A 142 -13.44 9.21 -18.16
C LYS A 142 -12.96 9.12 -16.70
N ASN A 143 -11.75 9.64 -16.48
CA ASN A 143 -11.30 10.33 -15.26
C ASN A 143 -10.98 9.51 -14.00
N SER A 144 -10.15 8.47 -14.11
CA SER A 144 -9.26 8.09 -13.02
C SER A 144 -7.83 8.25 -13.50
N GLU A 145 -7.19 9.37 -13.19
CA GLU A 145 -5.73 9.49 -13.32
C GLU A 145 -5.10 8.48 -12.36
N GLY A 146 -4.83 7.28 -12.87
CA GLY A 146 -3.97 6.32 -12.20
C GLY A 146 -2.61 6.98 -11.97
N LEU A 147 -2.04 6.75 -10.79
CA LEU A 147 -0.73 7.25 -10.38
C LEU A 147 0.32 6.85 -11.44
N THR A 148 0.59 7.75 -12.39
CA THR A 148 1.53 7.50 -13.48
C THR A 148 2.91 7.83 -12.95
N VAL A 149 3.56 6.83 -12.34
CA VAL A 149 4.91 6.99 -11.81
C VAL A 149 5.88 6.98 -12.97
N LEU A 150 6.51 8.13 -13.24
CA LEU A 150 7.52 8.26 -14.28
C LEU A 150 8.84 7.67 -13.74
N LEU A 151 9.26 6.53 -14.28
CA LEU A 151 10.55 5.92 -13.94
C LEU A 151 11.65 6.56 -14.78
N GLU A 152 12.82 6.77 -14.19
CA GLU A 152 14.02 7.18 -14.93
C GLU A 152 14.38 6.11 -15.97
N ALA A 153 15.00 6.51 -17.09
CA ALA A 153 15.23 5.64 -18.25
C ALA A 153 15.94 4.31 -17.90
N ASP A 154 16.94 4.40 -17.02
CA ASP A 154 17.72 3.24 -16.57
C ASP A 154 16.88 2.26 -15.73
N VAL A 155 15.91 2.78 -14.98
CA VAL A 155 14.98 1.99 -14.16
C VAL A 155 13.87 1.39 -15.02
N ALA A 156 13.40 2.14 -16.02
CA ALA A 156 12.45 1.65 -17.01
C ALA A 156 13.05 0.52 -17.87
N GLU A 157 14.36 0.55 -18.12
CA GLU A 157 15.08 -0.55 -18.80
C GLU A 157 15.12 -1.83 -17.94
N MET A 158 15.33 -1.69 -16.63
CA MET A 158 15.30 -2.84 -15.70
C MET A 158 13.90 -3.40 -15.46
N PHE A 159 12.86 -2.56 -15.57
CA PHE A 159 11.47 -2.95 -15.38
C PHE A 159 10.63 -2.58 -16.61
N PRO A 160 10.80 -3.32 -17.72
CA PRO A 160 10.25 -2.93 -19.02
C PRO A 160 8.72 -3.03 -19.09
N ASN A 161 8.07 -3.69 -18.13
CA ASN A 161 6.63 -3.83 -18.07
C ASN A 161 6.13 -3.99 -16.63
N ALA A 162 4.83 -3.80 -16.44
CA ALA A 162 4.16 -3.91 -15.15
C ALA A 162 4.31 -5.31 -14.51
N GLN A 163 4.52 -6.36 -15.31
CA GLN A 163 4.72 -7.72 -14.81
C GLN A 163 6.07 -7.85 -14.09
N ALA A 164 7.14 -7.24 -14.60
CA ALA A 164 8.45 -7.22 -13.96
C ALA A 164 8.43 -6.49 -12.60
N VAL A 165 7.70 -5.38 -12.54
CA VAL A 165 7.50 -4.59 -11.31
C VAL A 165 6.75 -5.42 -10.26
N ASN A 166 5.66 -6.08 -10.65
CA ASN A 166 4.84 -6.88 -9.75
C ASN A 166 5.59 -8.09 -9.18
N GLU A 167 6.46 -8.73 -9.98
CA GLU A 167 7.29 -9.84 -9.50
C GLU A 167 8.38 -9.37 -8.52
N ALA A 168 8.98 -8.20 -8.76
CA ALA A 168 9.93 -7.61 -7.82
C ALA A 168 9.26 -7.25 -6.48
N LEU A 169 8.05 -6.69 -6.51
CA LEU A 169 7.24 -6.42 -5.31
C LEU A 169 6.88 -7.70 -4.56
N ARG A 170 6.46 -8.75 -5.27
CA ARG A 170 6.17 -10.07 -4.66
C ARG A 170 7.41 -10.70 -4.05
N PHE A 171 8.55 -10.58 -4.71
CA PHE A 171 9.83 -11.05 -4.19
C PHE A 171 10.20 -10.32 -2.91
N LEU A 172 10.08 -8.99 -2.89
CA LEU A 172 10.35 -8.17 -1.71
C LEU A 172 9.46 -8.59 -0.53
N ILE A 173 8.15 -8.72 -0.74
CA ILE A 173 7.19 -9.20 0.28
C ILE A 173 7.55 -10.60 0.79
N ARG A 174 8.00 -11.49 -0.10
CA ARG A 174 8.41 -12.85 0.26
C ARG A 174 9.68 -12.85 1.10
N VAL A 175 10.67 -12.02 0.77
CA VAL A 175 11.92 -11.91 1.53
C VAL A 175 11.67 -11.26 2.89
N THR A 176 10.84 -10.21 2.96
CA THR A 176 10.56 -9.53 4.23
C THR A 176 9.72 -10.40 5.18
N LYS A 177 8.72 -11.14 4.67
CA LYS A 177 7.94 -12.10 5.49
C LYS A 177 8.72 -13.31 5.98
N LYS A 178 9.85 -13.65 5.34
CA LYS A 178 10.70 -14.78 5.76
C LYS A 178 11.70 -14.41 6.86
N ASN A 179 11.82 -13.12 7.18
CA ASN A 179 12.71 -12.58 8.21
C ASN A 179 11.96 -12.19 9.51
N TYR A 180 10.72 -12.68 9.68
CA TYR A 180 9.90 -12.54 10.89
C TYR A 180 9.46 -13.91 11.40
#